data_AF-Q8ILD7-F1
#
_entry.id   AF-Q8ILD7-F1
#
_cell.length_a   1.000
_cell.length_b   1.000
_cell.length_c   1.000
_cell.angle_alpha   90.00
_cell.angle_beta   90.00
_cell.angle_gamma   90.00
#
_symmetry.space_group_name_H-M   'P 1'
#
loop_
_entity.id
_entity.type
_entity.pdbx_description
1 polymer ?
#
loop_
_entity_poly.entity_id
_entity_poly.type
_entity_poly.pdbx_seq_one_letter_code
_entity_poly.pdbx_strand_id
1 'polypeptide(L)'
;MGDDEKYPFIDKVSKKHINKSNKKKKNNISNEENEKLNINNIEEKHKIDNTKESNVEQFNVSLNDDIKNSITKRIPNISRDLKLDVCVAIPSTIINNKSDVIKSYLTSFLARIFTIFSISKIYIYDDYLEQEHLINKQKNYGDYQNEKYKKDIKNNSNNVNKNMHMNLKKDSNDNDHNTFDNIVNNEKNKEESPKYSYLCKYMHYNLQYLETPQYLRKHLFPITNFLKNSGIMNPVDAPHHLRSDEWLPFREGVVLQKSSNGIIVDVGLFSNVLIENVNYINIGTRVTVLFQSNSYELFQKKNPNVLFTGKLIHPSVPKLYNLYWGYSIEILKNLSDIFKLQVDYLIGTSERGKFIDDSMVSFRDAKSVLIVFGNKDGLEDLLIKEKEKKKNKVFSPEKKIKVLNKMLKKFDLFINTCPCQTSRTIRTEEAITITLSLLHNILK
;
A
#
# COMPACT_ATOMS: atom_id res chain seq x y z
N MET A 1 -28.94 7.42 4.08
CA MET A 1 -28.70 6.45 5.16
C MET A 1 -27.20 6.37 5.33
N GLY A 2 -26.70 6.70 6.52
CA GLY A 2 -25.27 6.75 6.80
C GLY A 2 -24.72 5.35 6.89
N ASP A 3 -24.19 4.84 5.78
CA ASP A 3 -23.38 3.64 5.81
C ASP A 3 -21.98 4.08 6.22
N ASP A 4 -21.67 3.82 7.49
CA ASP A 4 -20.32 3.85 8.03
C ASP A 4 -19.37 3.25 6.98
N GLU A 5 -18.50 4.07 6.39
CA GLU A 5 -17.42 3.64 5.52
C GLU A 5 -16.48 2.72 6.32
N LYS A 6 -16.87 1.44 6.43
CA LYS A 6 -16.03 0.36 6.91
C LYS A 6 -14.93 0.18 5.87
N TYR A 7 -13.83 0.90 6.06
CA TYR A 7 -12.56 0.76 5.31
C TYR A 7 -12.21 -0.73 5.15
N PRO A 8 -12.51 -1.36 4.02
CA PRO A 8 -12.03 -2.71 3.80
C PRO A 8 -10.57 -2.56 3.38
N PHE A 9 -9.68 -3.29 4.03
CA PHE A 9 -8.26 -3.39 3.67
C PHE A 9 -7.38 -2.18 4.04
N ILE A 10 -7.33 -1.83 5.33
CA ILE A 10 -6.02 -1.47 5.92
C ILE A 10 -5.53 -2.77 6.56
N ASP A 11 -4.50 -3.38 5.97
CA ASP A 11 -3.86 -4.58 6.52
C ASP A 11 -3.51 -4.33 7.99
N LYS A 12 -4.29 -4.94 8.88
CA LYS A 12 -3.94 -5.09 10.28
C LYS A 12 -2.82 -6.13 10.35
N VAL A 13 -1.60 -5.76 9.96
CA VAL A 13 -0.41 -6.48 10.43
C VAL A 13 -0.35 -6.22 11.92
N SER A 14 -0.81 -7.21 12.69
CA SER A 14 -0.79 -7.21 14.14
C SER A 14 0.60 -6.84 14.66
N LYS A 15 0.75 -5.62 15.18
CA LYS A 15 1.95 -5.19 15.90
C LYS A 15 1.95 -5.93 17.23
N LYS A 16 2.61 -7.09 17.29
CA LYS A 16 3.04 -7.67 18.57
C LYS A 16 3.99 -6.67 19.23
N HIS A 17 3.44 -5.90 20.17
CA HIS A 17 4.17 -4.99 21.03
C HIS A 17 5.18 -5.80 21.87
N ILE A 18 6.44 -5.83 21.44
CA ILE A 18 7.55 -6.24 22.32
C ILE A 18 7.82 -5.06 23.26
N ASN A 19 7.12 -5.06 24.39
CA ASN A 19 7.41 -4.20 25.53
C ASN A 19 8.75 -4.59 26.15
N LYS A 20 9.84 -3.89 25.78
CA LYS A 20 11.10 -3.94 26.55
C LYS A 20 11.02 -2.93 27.70
N SER A 21 10.42 -3.35 28.81
CA SER A 21 10.51 -2.68 30.10
C SER A 21 11.81 -3.08 30.81
N ASN A 22 12.90 -2.34 30.55
CA ASN A 22 14.13 -2.47 31.34
C ASN A 22 13.96 -1.77 32.70
N LYS A 23 13.43 -2.49 33.71
CA LYS A 23 13.52 -2.08 35.11
C LYS A 23 14.61 -2.90 35.81
N LYS A 24 15.73 -2.22 36.09
CA LYS A 24 16.82 -2.65 36.98
C LYS A 24 16.30 -2.80 38.42
N LYS A 25 16.56 -3.96 39.06
CA LYS A 25 16.69 -4.19 40.52
C LYS A 25 17.33 -5.58 40.67
N LYS A 26 18.65 -5.69 40.88
CA LYS A 26 19.39 -5.73 42.17
C LYS A 26 18.89 -6.81 43.17
N ASN A 27 19.69 -7.88 43.21
CA ASN A 27 20.31 -8.54 44.37
C ASN A 27 19.53 -9.54 45.26
N ASN A 28 20.32 -10.55 45.66
CA ASN A 28 20.19 -11.59 46.71
C ASN A 28 19.59 -12.92 46.21
N ILE A 29 20.37 -13.97 45.90
CA ILE A 29 21.25 -14.87 46.70
C ILE A 29 20.46 -15.89 47.55
N SER A 30 20.88 -17.16 47.38
CA SER A 30 20.64 -18.38 48.18
C SER A 30 19.25 -18.99 48.08
N ASN A 31 19.03 -20.30 48.12
CA ASN A 31 19.81 -21.54 48.02
C ASN A 31 18.74 -22.65 48.05
N GLU A 32 19.09 -23.86 47.61
CA GLU A 32 18.41 -25.13 47.96
C GLU A 32 16.97 -25.33 47.45
N GLU A 33 16.48 -26.55 47.27
CA GLU A 33 16.97 -27.84 46.82
C GLU A 33 15.68 -28.61 46.53
N ASN A 34 15.70 -29.45 45.49
CA ASN A 34 14.93 -30.68 45.35
C ASN A 34 13.49 -30.74 45.93
N GLU A 35 12.48 -30.83 45.06
CA GLU A 35 11.51 -31.92 45.21
C GLU A 35 10.77 -32.25 43.91
N LYS A 36 10.74 -33.55 43.64
CA LYS A 36 10.19 -34.23 42.48
C LYS A 36 8.66 -34.27 42.60
N LEU A 37 7.94 -33.95 41.54
CA LEU A 37 6.57 -34.45 41.38
C LEU A 37 6.39 -35.07 39.99
N ASN A 38 6.36 -36.40 40.01
CA ASN A 38 5.88 -37.28 38.96
C ASN A 38 4.41 -36.98 38.65
N ILE A 39 4.09 -36.72 37.39
CA ILE A 39 2.76 -36.99 36.84
C ILE A 39 2.97 -37.87 35.62
N ASN A 40 2.84 -39.17 35.85
CA ASN A 40 2.79 -40.22 34.86
C ASN A 40 1.41 -40.23 34.19
N ASN A 41 1.40 -40.71 32.93
CA ASN A 41 0.27 -41.26 32.17
C ASN A 41 -0.67 -40.27 31.47
N ILE A 42 -0.21 -39.73 30.34
CA ILE A 42 -1.02 -39.70 29.10
C ILE A 42 -0.11 -40.17 27.96
N GLU A 43 -0.20 -41.46 27.65
CA GLU A 43 0.40 -42.07 26.46
C GLU A 43 -0.45 -41.68 25.24
N GLU A 44 0.14 -40.95 24.28
CA GLU A 44 0.13 -41.31 22.85
C GLU A 44 1.05 -40.37 22.06
N LYS A 45 2.32 -40.78 22.05
CA LYS A 45 3.32 -40.69 20.99
C LYS A 45 3.04 -39.71 19.84
N HIS A 46 3.58 -38.50 19.92
CA HIS A 46 4.40 -37.94 18.84
C HIS A 46 5.53 -37.11 19.45
N LYS A 47 6.70 -37.75 19.56
CA LYS A 47 7.97 -37.15 19.97
C LYS A 47 8.35 -36.04 18.98
N ILE A 48 8.24 -34.79 19.43
CA ILE A 48 8.96 -33.66 18.83
C ILE A 48 10.07 -33.33 19.81
N ASP A 49 11.21 -34.00 19.63
CA ASP A 49 12.45 -33.65 20.34
C ASP A 49 12.98 -32.33 19.77
N ASN A 50 12.70 -31.26 20.52
CA ASN A 50 13.33 -29.97 20.35
C ASN A 50 14.71 -29.98 21.01
N THR A 51 15.77 -30.26 20.25
CA THR A 51 17.13 -29.81 20.64
C THR A 51 18.05 -29.64 19.43
N LYS A 52 18.61 -28.43 19.34
CA LYS A 52 19.86 -28.02 18.69
C LYS A 52 19.81 -27.57 17.21
N GLU A 53 19.67 -26.25 17.10
CA GLU A 53 20.55 -25.35 16.33
C GLU A 53 20.71 -25.58 14.82
N SER A 54 19.95 -24.77 14.07
CA SER A 54 20.43 -23.97 12.93
C SER A 54 21.23 -24.69 11.85
N ASN A 55 20.59 -25.61 11.14
CA ASN A 55 20.81 -25.73 9.71
C ASN A 55 19.58 -25.13 9.04
N VAL A 56 19.71 -23.90 8.54
CA VAL A 56 18.77 -23.37 7.54
C VAL A 56 19.02 -24.20 6.29
N GLU A 57 18.44 -25.39 6.26
CA GLU A 57 18.32 -26.18 5.06
C GLU A 57 17.58 -25.28 4.07
N GLN A 58 18.31 -24.82 3.06
CA GLN A 58 17.72 -24.24 1.87
C GLN A 58 16.75 -25.30 1.36
N PHE A 59 15.47 -25.13 1.67
CA PHE A 59 14.41 -25.87 1.01
C PHE A 59 14.56 -25.53 -0.47
N ASN A 60 15.30 -26.36 -1.19
CA ASN A 60 15.24 -26.45 -2.64
C ASN A 60 13.84 -26.97 -2.95
N VAL A 61 12.85 -26.07 -2.87
CA VAL A 61 11.50 -26.36 -3.33
C VAL A 61 11.65 -26.60 -4.82
N SER A 62 11.74 -27.87 -5.21
CA SER A 62 11.73 -28.25 -6.62
C SER A 62 10.41 -27.76 -7.18
N LEU A 63 10.47 -26.74 -8.02
CA LEU A 63 9.29 -26.19 -8.68
C LEU A 63 8.65 -27.28 -9.51
N ASN A 64 7.33 -27.33 -9.51
CA ASN A 64 6.60 -28.25 -10.37
C ASN A 64 6.87 -27.90 -11.85
N ASP A 65 7.49 -28.82 -12.59
CA ASP A 65 7.91 -28.62 -13.97
C ASP A 65 6.72 -28.47 -14.94
N ASP A 66 5.58 -29.12 -14.67
CA ASP A 66 4.37 -28.96 -15.49
C ASP A 66 3.83 -27.53 -15.42
N ILE A 67 3.79 -26.96 -14.21
CA ILE A 67 3.42 -25.55 -14.00
C ILE A 67 4.39 -24.65 -14.76
N LYS A 68 5.71 -24.85 -14.58
CA LYS A 68 6.73 -24.06 -15.27
C LYS A 68 6.58 -24.10 -16.79
N ASN A 69 6.39 -25.29 -17.36
CA ASN A 69 6.22 -25.51 -18.80
C ASN A 69 4.93 -24.92 -19.35
N SER A 70 3.87 -24.85 -18.55
CA SER A 70 2.62 -24.22 -18.95
C SER A 70 2.71 -22.69 -19.04
N ILE A 71 3.56 -22.08 -18.20
CA ILE A 71 3.76 -20.64 -18.09
C ILE A 71 4.62 -20.10 -19.23
N THR A 72 5.80 -20.71 -19.45
CA THR A 72 6.79 -20.23 -20.43
C THR A 72 6.27 -20.21 -21.87
N LYS A 73 5.23 -20.99 -22.17
CA LYS A 73 4.57 -21.06 -23.48
C LYS A 73 3.54 -19.95 -23.71
N ARG A 74 3.15 -19.18 -22.69
CA ARG A 74 1.91 -18.38 -22.71
C ARG A 74 2.06 -16.92 -22.31
N ILE A 75 3.19 -16.52 -21.72
CA ILE A 75 3.42 -15.13 -21.32
C ILE A 75 4.46 -14.51 -22.25
N PRO A 76 4.19 -13.32 -22.82
CA PRO A 76 5.08 -12.70 -23.79
C PRO A 76 6.42 -12.28 -23.18
N ASN A 77 6.42 -11.88 -21.90
CA ASN A 77 7.60 -11.35 -21.22
C ASN A 77 7.78 -12.04 -19.86
N ILE A 78 8.96 -12.61 -19.64
CA ILE A 78 9.39 -13.10 -18.33
C ILE A 78 9.97 -11.91 -17.55
N SER A 79 9.62 -11.79 -16.27
CA SER A 79 10.16 -10.75 -15.38
C SER A 79 11.68 -10.89 -15.21
N ARG A 80 12.35 -9.84 -14.67
CA ARG A 80 13.68 -9.97 -14.04
C ARG A 80 13.66 -11.08 -12.97
N ASP A 81 14.80 -11.50 -12.42
CA ASP A 81 14.79 -12.40 -11.27
C ASP A 81 14.01 -11.76 -10.10
N LEU A 82 12.83 -12.29 -9.82
CA LEU A 82 11.94 -11.79 -8.78
C LEU A 82 12.36 -12.24 -7.38
N LYS A 83 13.48 -12.95 -7.18
CA LYS A 83 14.00 -13.24 -5.83
C LYS A 83 14.30 -11.96 -5.05
N LEU A 84 14.75 -10.91 -5.73
CA LEU A 84 14.96 -9.59 -5.14
C LEU A 84 13.65 -8.80 -5.09
N ASP A 85 13.19 -8.46 -3.88
CA ASP A 85 12.07 -7.56 -3.66
C ASP A 85 12.49 -6.10 -3.80
N VAL A 86 12.01 -5.45 -4.85
CA VAL A 86 12.25 -4.03 -5.09
C VAL A 86 11.02 -3.26 -4.63
N CYS A 87 11.20 -2.48 -3.58
CA CYS A 87 10.18 -1.63 -2.98
C CYS A 87 10.49 -0.17 -3.26
N VAL A 88 9.45 0.67 -3.31
CA VAL A 88 9.59 2.12 -3.44
C VAL A 88 8.88 2.83 -2.29
N ALA A 89 9.42 3.95 -1.83
CA ALA A 89 8.74 4.87 -0.91
C ALA A 89 8.57 6.22 -1.59
N ILE A 90 7.32 6.68 -1.71
CA ILE A 90 6.95 7.90 -2.43
C ILE A 90 6.10 8.83 -1.55
N PRO A 91 6.23 10.17 -1.74
CA PRO A 91 5.43 11.13 -0.98
C PRO A 91 3.98 11.13 -1.46
N SER A 92 3.04 11.31 -0.54
CA SER A 92 1.63 11.55 -0.88
C SER A 92 1.44 12.79 -1.77
N THR A 93 2.28 13.81 -1.60
CA THR A 93 2.22 15.05 -2.38
C THR A 93 2.66 14.92 -3.83
N ILE A 94 3.15 13.74 -4.27
CA ILE A 94 3.45 13.49 -5.69
C ILE A 94 2.21 13.73 -6.56
N ILE A 95 1.01 13.47 -6.05
CA ILE A 95 -0.26 13.75 -6.71
C ILE A 95 -0.96 15.02 -6.23
N ASN A 96 -0.26 15.95 -5.56
CA ASN A 96 -0.86 17.18 -5.08
C ASN A 96 -1.13 18.15 -6.23
N ASN A 97 -2.25 17.95 -6.92
CA ASN A 97 -2.75 18.80 -7.99
C ASN A 97 -4.14 19.34 -7.65
N LYS A 98 -4.55 20.46 -8.25
CA LYS A 98 -5.91 21.01 -8.04
C LYS A 98 -6.99 20.07 -8.57
N SER A 99 -6.77 19.47 -9.75
CA SER A 99 -7.75 18.60 -10.41
C SER A 99 -7.55 17.14 -10.05
N ASP A 100 -8.62 16.47 -9.62
CA ASP A 100 -8.64 15.01 -9.39
C ASP A 100 -8.43 14.23 -10.69
N VAL A 101 -8.79 14.79 -11.85
CA VAL A 101 -8.47 14.22 -13.17
C VAL A 101 -6.95 14.01 -13.30
N ILE A 102 -6.17 15.03 -12.95
CA ILE A 102 -4.70 14.97 -13.05
C ILE A 102 -4.13 14.02 -11.99
N LYS A 103 -4.72 13.96 -10.78
CA LYS A 103 -4.32 12.99 -9.75
C LYS A 103 -4.49 11.55 -10.21
N SER A 104 -5.65 11.23 -10.81
CA SER A 104 -5.93 9.91 -11.38
C SER A 104 -4.95 9.57 -12.50
N TYR A 105 -4.74 10.50 -13.45
CA TYR A 105 -3.80 10.30 -14.54
C TYR A 105 -2.38 10.01 -14.02
N LEU A 106 -1.86 10.85 -13.13
CA LEU A 106 -0.51 10.69 -12.57
C LEU A 106 -0.38 9.40 -11.74
N THR A 107 -1.40 9.05 -10.95
CA THR A 107 -1.40 7.77 -10.23
C THR A 107 -1.35 6.59 -11.19
N SER A 108 -2.07 6.64 -12.31
CA SER A 108 -2.03 5.59 -13.33
C SER A 108 -0.70 5.48 -14.05
N PHE A 109 -0.04 6.62 -14.29
CA PHE A 109 1.31 6.65 -14.80
C PHE A 109 2.28 5.94 -13.85
N LEU A 110 2.25 6.28 -12.55
CA LEU A 110 3.08 5.65 -11.53
C LEU A 110 2.81 4.14 -11.41
N ALA A 111 1.54 3.74 -11.35
CA ALA A 111 1.10 2.35 -11.31
C ALA A 111 1.71 1.54 -12.46
N ARG A 112 1.69 2.10 -13.68
CA ARG A 112 2.24 1.45 -14.86
C ARG A 112 3.76 1.33 -14.78
N ILE A 113 4.46 2.38 -14.35
CA ILE A 113 5.92 2.33 -14.13
C ILE A 113 6.29 1.25 -13.09
N PHE A 114 5.56 1.16 -11.98
CA PHE A 114 5.80 0.16 -10.96
C PHE A 114 5.58 -1.27 -11.47
N THR A 115 4.57 -1.48 -12.32
CA THR A 115 4.36 -2.77 -12.99
C THR A 115 5.47 -3.10 -13.99
N ILE A 116 5.89 -2.13 -14.82
CA ILE A 116 6.98 -2.33 -15.81
C ILE A 116 8.26 -2.81 -15.12
N PHE A 117 8.62 -2.21 -13.99
CA PHE A 117 9.83 -2.56 -13.24
C PHE A 117 9.62 -3.66 -12.19
N SER A 118 8.45 -4.30 -12.16
CA SER A 118 8.10 -5.38 -11.22
C SER A 118 8.39 -5.00 -9.76
N ILE A 119 7.92 -3.82 -9.35
CA ILE A 119 7.96 -3.35 -7.96
C ILE A 119 7.05 -4.24 -7.12
N SER A 120 7.54 -4.77 -6.01
CA SER A 120 6.74 -5.68 -5.17
C SER A 120 5.90 -4.94 -4.13
N LYS A 121 6.38 -3.79 -3.65
CA LYS A 121 5.66 -3.00 -2.65
C LYS A 121 5.88 -1.49 -2.80
N ILE A 122 4.80 -0.76 -2.65
CA ILE A 122 4.77 0.70 -2.67
C ILE A 122 4.45 1.20 -1.27
N TYR A 123 5.38 1.94 -0.67
CA TYR A 123 5.16 2.69 0.55
C TYR A 123 4.77 4.12 0.22
N ILE A 124 3.61 4.55 0.69
CA ILE A 124 3.15 5.94 0.56
C ILE A 124 3.38 6.62 1.89
N TYR A 125 4.31 7.56 1.99
CA TYR A 125 4.47 8.32 3.23
C TYR A 125 3.66 9.62 3.20
N ASP A 126 2.91 9.87 4.27
CA ASP A 126 2.01 11.02 4.39
C ASP A 126 2.77 12.30 4.77
N ASP A 127 3.17 13.05 3.76
CA ASP A 127 3.82 14.35 3.89
C ASP A 127 2.83 15.54 3.76
N TYR A 128 1.52 15.26 3.67
CA TYR A 128 0.48 16.27 3.45
C TYR A 128 -0.49 16.47 4.61
N LEU A 129 -0.67 15.49 5.49
CA LEU A 129 -1.69 15.51 6.56
C LEU A 129 -1.71 16.80 7.39
N GLU A 130 -0.55 17.36 7.71
CA GLU A 130 -0.46 18.61 8.46
C GLU A 130 -0.97 19.81 7.65
N GLN A 131 -0.59 19.90 6.38
CA GLN A 131 -1.03 20.98 5.49
C GLN A 131 -2.55 20.90 5.28
N GLU A 132 -3.08 19.69 5.11
CA GLU A 132 -4.52 19.45 5.06
C GLU A 132 -5.24 19.92 6.33
N HIS A 133 -4.72 19.59 7.51
CA HIS A 133 -5.29 20.06 8.78
C HIS A 133 -5.26 21.59 8.89
N LEU A 134 -4.20 22.26 8.43
CA LEU A 134 -4.11 23.72 8.44
C LEU A 134 -5.14 24.34 7.48
N ILE A 135 -5.28 23.79 6.27
CA ILE A 135 -6.27 24.25 5.28
C ILE A 135 -7.70 24.08 5.82
N ASN A 136 -8.01 22.94 6.44
CA ASN A 136 -9.34 22.69 6.99
C ASN A 136 -9.66 23.63 8.16
N LYS A 137 -8.69 23.94 9.03
CA LYS A 137 -8.86 24.95 10.09
C LYS A 137 -9.14 26.34 9.51
N GLN A 138 -8.44 26.72 8.44
CA GLN A 138 -8.64 28.02 7.77
C GLN A 138 -10.01 28.12 7.10
N LYS A 139 -10.47 27.05 6.43
CA LYS A 139 -11.83 26.99 5.85
C LYS A 139 -12.91 27.12 6.90
N ASN A 140 -12.83 26.30 7.97
CA ASN A 140 -13.80 26.37 9.07
C ASN A 140 -13.83 27.75 9.74
N TYR A 141 -12.67 28.42 9.85
CA TYR A 141 -12.62 29.79 10.38
C TYR A 141 -13.27 30.81 9.43
N GLY A 142 -13.05 30.68 8.12
CA GLY A 142 -13.71 31.50 7.10
C GLY A 142 -15.23 31.30 7.09
N ASP A 143 -15.68 30.05 7.17
CA ASP A 143 -17.11 29.71 7.25
C ASP A 143 -17.75 30.26 8.55
N TYR A 144 -17.05 30.16 9.69
CA TYR A 144 -17.48 30.78 10.95
C TYR A 144 -17.58 32.31 10.86
N GLN A 145 -16.61 32.98 10.21
CA GLN A 145 -16.69 34.42 9.98
C GLN A 145 -17.88 34.77 9.09
N ASN A 146 -18.09 34.03 7.99
CA ASN A 146 -19.24 34.22 7.10
C ASN A 146 -20.58 34.02 7.82
N GLU A 147 -20.69 33.01 8.69
CA GLU A 147 -21.88 32.80 9.53
C GLU A 147 -22.09 33.93 10.53
N LYS A 148 -21.01 34.43 11.16
CA LYS A 148 -21.09 35.57 12.07
C LYS A 148 -21.54 36.84 11.34
N TYR A 149 -20.95 37.15 10.19
CA TYR A 149 -21.39 38.24 9.32
C TYR A 149 -22.85 38.08 8.86
N LYS A 150 -23.30 36.88 8.48
CA LYS A 150 -24.71 36.61 8.15
C LYS A 150 -25.65 36.82 9.34
N LYS A 151 -25.24 36.43 10.56
CA LYS A 151 -25.99 36.69 11.79
C LYS A 151 -26.04 38.18 12.12
N ASP A 152 -24.94 38.91 11.95
CA ASP A 152 -24.87 40.35 12.18
C ASP A 152 -25.76 41.11 11.18
N ILE A 153 -25.83 40.68 9.91
CA ILE A 153 -26.76 41.23 8.90
C ILE A 153 -28.22 40.92 9.26
N LYS A 154 -28.54 39.69 9.69
CA LYS A 154 -29.92 39.35 10.13
C LYS A 154 -30.35 40.16 11.35
N ASN A 155 -29.45 40.35 12.33
CA ASN A 155 -29.73 41.14 13.53
C ASN A 155 -29.93 42.62 13.18
N ASN A 156 -29.18 43.17 12.21
CA ASN A 156 -29.41 44.53 11.73
C ASN A 156 -30.68 44.65 10.86
N SER A 157 -31.04 43.65 10.05
CA SER A 157 -32.24 43.69 9.21
C SER A 157 -33.53 43.57 10.02
N ASN A 158 -33.52 42.84 11.14
CA ASN A 158 -34.66 42.78 12.07
C ASN A 158 -34.97 44.13 12.75
N ASN A 159 -34.05 45.11 12.68
CA ASN A 159 -34.30 46.45 13.20
C ASN A 159 -34.82 47.45 12.15
N VAL A 160 -34.97 47.09 10.87
CA VAL A 160 -35.35 48.06 9.82
C VAL A 160 -36.67 47.75 9.11
N ASN A 161 -37.25 46.55 9.21
CA ASN A 161 -38.48 46.24 8.47
C ASN A 161 -39.77 46.41 9.31
N LYS A 162 -40.01 47.63 9.79
CA LYS A 162 -41.36 48.20 9.75
C LYS A 162 -41.42 49.03 8.47
N ASN A 163 -42.30 48.64 7.56
CA ASN A 163 -42.67 49.30 6.30
C ASN A 163 -41.77 48.94 5.10
N MET A 164 -42.25 48.01 4.26
CA MET A 164 -42.74 48.31 2.90
C MET A 164 -42.80 47.02 2.06
N HIS A 165 -44.01 46.62 1.70
CA HIS A 165 -44.30 45.63 0.66
C HIS A 165 -43.76 46.09 -0.70
N MET A 166 -43.18 45.18 -1.49
CA MET A 166 -43.64 44.81 -2.84
C MET A 166 -42.56 44.03 -3.62
N ASN A 167 -42.97 42.82 -4.06
CA ASN A 167 -42.61 42.09 -5.27
C ASN A 167 -41.29 42.40 -5.99
N LEU A 168 -40.41 41.38 -6.09
CA LEU A 168 -39.67 41.09 -7.32
C LEU A 168 -39.27 39.60 -7.35
N LYS A 169 -39.70 38.94 -8.43
CA LYS A 169 -39.38 37.57 -8.85
C LYS A 169 -38.00 37.53 -9.54
N LYS A 170 -37.51 36.28 -9.66
CA LYS A 170 -36.44 35.77 -10.55
C LYS A 170 -35.04 35.85 -9.99
N ASP A 171 -34.15 34.91 -10.26
CA ASP A 171 -34.22 33.51 -10.70
C ASP A 171 -32.77 33.02 -10.50
N SER A 172 -32.63 31.75 -10.14
CA SER A 172 -31.52 30.86 -10.50
C SER A 172 -30.08 31.37 -10.38
N ASN A 173 -29.34 30.83 -9.41
CA ASN A 173 -28.02 30.23 -9.72
C ASN A 173 -27.61 29.27 -8.60
N ASP A 174 -27.44 28.03 -9.01
CA ASP A 174 -27.06 26.86 -8.23
C ASP A 174 -25.68 27.07 -7.59
N ASN A 175 -25.67 27.27 -6.27
CA ASN A 175 -24.46 27.10 -5.46
C ASN A 175 -24.53 25.72 -4.83
N ASP A 176 -23.85 24.77 -5.48
CA ASP A 176 -23.51 23.44 -4.93
C ASP A 176 -22.57 23.64 -3.73
N HIS A 177 -23.16 23.99 -2.59
CA HIS A 177 -22.48 24.04 -1.31
C HIS A 177 -22.29 22.61 -0.82
N ASN A 178 -21.04 22.15 -0.83
CA ASN A 178 -20.58 20.96 -0.11
C ASN A 178 -21.10 20.98 1.33
N THR A 179 -22.10 20.16 1.60
CA THR A 179 -22.74 20.02 2.91
C THR A 179 -21.72 19.45 3.90
N PHE A 180 -21.29 20.32 4.81
CA PHE A 180 -20.38 20.03 5.90
C PHE A 180 -21.24 19.63 7.11
N ASP A 181 -21.66 18.36 7.19
CA ASP A 181 -22.42 17.88 8.34
C ASP A 181 -21.52 17.40 9.48
N ASN A 182 -21.59 18.21 10.54
CA ASN A 182 -20.99 18.05 11.84
C ASN A 182 -21.45 16.77 12.53
N ILE A 183 -20.60 15.76 12.62
CA ILE A 183 -20.77 14.69 13.62
C ILE A 183 -20.11 15.17 14.91
N VAL A 184 -20.93 15.82 15.74
CA VAL A 184 -20.63 16.16 17.13
C VAL A 184 -20.60 14.88 17.96
N ASN A 185 -19.44 14.62 18.55
CA ASN A 185 -19.19 13.97 19.84
C ASN A 185 -20.19 12.88 20.27
N ASN A 186 -19.78 11.62 20.11
CA ASN A 186 -19.83 10.61 21.18
C ASN A 186 -19.19 9.31 20.68
N GLU A 187 -18.14 8.85 21.38
CA GLU A 187 -17.89 7.44 21.75
C GLU A 187 -16.38 7.14 21.94
N LYS A 188 -15.98 7.22 23.21
CA LYS A 188 -15.07 6.31 23.93
C LYS A 188 -14.18 5.39 23.09
N ASN A 189 -12.88 5.68 23.11
CA ASN A 189 -11.74 4.74 23.07
C ASN A 189 -11.80 3.55 22.10
N LYS A 190 -12.42 3.70 20.92
CA LYS A 190 -12.02 2.88 19.77
C LYS A 190 -10.63 3.37 19.40
N GLU A 191 -9.64 2.50 19.32
CA GLU A 191 -8.34 2.85 18.72
C GLU A 191 -8.63 3.50 17.37
N GLU A 192 -8.55 4.83 17.31
CA GLU A 192 -8.87 5.57 16.09
C GLU A 192 -7.97 5.01 15.00
N SER A 193 -8.60 4.54 13.92
CA SER A 193 -7.86 4.10 12.74
C SER A 193 -6.89 5.20 12.35
N PRO A 194 -5.65 4.85 11.94
CA PRO A 194 -4.66 5.85 11.61
C PRO A 194 -5.23 6.80 10.55
N LYS A 195 -5.33 8.08 10.92
CA LYS A 195 -5.82 9.12 10.02
C LYS A 195 -4.73 9.44 9.00
N TYR A 196 -5.05 9.26 7.73
CA TYR A 196 -4.22 9.65 6.59
C TYR A 196 -4.89 10.78 5.82
N SER A 197 -4.08 11.58 5.12
CA SER A 197 -4.53 12.68 4.28
C SER A 197 -5.37 12.20 3.09
N TYR A 198 -6.13 13.11 2.50
CA TYR A 198 -6.87 12.89 1.26
C TYR A 198 -5.97 12.33 0.16
N LEU A 199 -4.76 12.89 0.01
CA LEU A 199 -3.82 12.45 -1.03
C LEU A 199 -3.36 11.00 -0.82
N CYS A 200 -3.06 10.60 0.42
CA CYS A 200 -2.74 9.22 0.75
C CYS A 200 -3.88 8.27 0.40
N LYS A 201 -5.11 8.59 0.82
CA LYS A 201 -6.30 7.77 0.53
C LYS A 201 -6.54 7.69 -0.97
N TYR A 202 -6.50 8.82 -1.67
CA TYR A 202 -6.70 8.90 -3.11
C TYR A 202 -5.71 8.01 -3.86
N MET A 203 -4.41 8.16 -3.58
CA MET A 203 -3.38 7.38 -4.23
C MET A 203 -3.51 5.88 -3.91
N HIS A 204 -3.79 5.52 -2.65
CA HIS A 204 -4.02 4.14 -2.25
C HIS A 204 -5.16 3.48 -3.04
N TYR A 205 -6.35 4.10 -3.08
CA TYR A 205 -7.50 3.57 -3.82
C TYR A 205 -7.19 3.40 -5.31
N ASN A 206 -6.55 4.39 -5.94
CA ASN A 206 -6.25 4.35 -7.37
C ASN A 206 -5.20 3.28 -7.70
N LEU A 207 -4.11 3.19 -6.93
CA LEU A 207 -3.10 2.15 -7.10
C LEU A 207 -3.69 0.74 -6.88
N GLN A 208 -4.50 0.55 -5.84
CA GLN A 208 -5.11 -0.76 -5.56
C GLN A 208 -6.10 -1.18 -6.66
N TYR A 209 -6.91 -0.22 -7.15
CA TYR A 209 -7.83 -0.46 -8.26
C TYR A 209 -7.10 -0.85 -9.54
N LEU A 210 -5.99 -0.17 -9.83
CA LEU A 210 -5.17 -0.44 -11.01
C LEU A 210 -4.41 -1.75 -10.93
N GLU A 211 -3.90 -2.13 -9.75
CA GLU A 211 -3.29 -3.44 -9.54
C GLU A 211 -4.30 -4.58 -9.65
N THR A 212 -5.57 -4.35 -9.33
CA THR A 212 -6.59 -5.40 -9.35
C THR A 212 -7.02 -5.77 -10.79
N PRO A 213 -7.08 -7.08 -11.14
CA PRO A 213 -7.61 -7.54 -12.42
C PRO A 213 -9.04 -7.04 -12.70
N GLN A 214 -9.32 -6.68 -13.94
CA GLN A 214 -10.57 -5.99 -14.32
C GLN A 214 -11.84 -6.73 -13.89
N TYR A 215 -11.89 -8.06 -14.05
CA TYR A 215 -13.07 -8.87 -13.71
C TYR A 215 -13.40 -8.87 -12.21
N LEU A 216 -12.43 -8.57 -11.33
CA LEU A 216 -12.65 -8.52 -9.88
C LEU A 216 -13.10 -7.15 -9.37
N ARG A 217 -12.93 -6.09 -10.16
CA ARG A 217 -13.07 -4.72 -9.65
C ARG A 217 -14.47 -4.41 -9.15
N LYS A 218 -15.51 -4.91 -9.84
CA LYS A 218 -16.91 -4.72 -9.44
C LYS A 218 -17.23 -5.38 -8.09
N HIS A 219 -16.56 -6.49 -7.76
CA HIS A 219 -16.75 -7.19 -6.50
C HIS A 219 -16.00 -6.53 -5.34
N LEU A 220 -14.83 -5.96 -5.62
CA LEU A 220 -13.89 -5.51 -4.58
C LEU A 220 -13.97 -4.01 -4.28
N PHE A 221 -14.41 -3.19 -5.23
CA PHE A 221 -14.41 -1.73 -5.07
C PHE A 221 -15.84 -1.18 -5.02
N PRO A 222 -16.31 -0.70 -3.85
CA PRO A 222 -17.56 0.05 -3.79
C PRO A 222 -17.42 1.38 -4.55
N ILE A 223 -18.56 1.97 -4.92
CA ILE A 223 -18.60 3.29 -5.54
C ILE A 223 -18.02 4.31 -4.57
N THR A 224 -17.00 5.05 -5.01
CA THR A 224 -16.31 6.06 -4.20
C THR A 224 -15.80 7.20 -5.06
N ASN A 225 -15.78 8.41 -4.50
CA ASN A 225 -15.25 9.60 -5.17
C ASN A 225 -13.76 9.46 -5.52
N PHE A 226 -12.99 8.66 -4.78
CA PHE A 226 -11.59 8.39 -5.09
C PHE A 226 -11.40 7.71 -6.46
N LEU A 227 -12.41 7.00 -6.97
CA LEU A 227 -12.38 6.27 -8.24
C LEU A 227 -13.31 6.88 -9.31
N LYS A 228 -13.85 8.09 -9.07
CA LYS A 228 -14.73 8.80 -10.02
C LYS A 228 -14.10 8.96 -11.42
N ASN A 229 -12.79 9.17 -11.45
CA ASN A 229 -12.01 9.39 -12.67
C ASN A 229 -11.27 8.12 -13.14
N SER A 230 -11.65 6.94 -12.64
CA SER A 230 -10.97 5.68 -12.99
C SER A 230 -11.03 5.33 -14.48
N GLY A 231 -12.02 5.83 -15.21
CA GLY A 231 -12.16 5.61 -16.65
C GLY A 231 -11.08 6.27 -17.52
N ILE A 232 -10.32 7.25 -16.99
CA ILE A 232 -9.20 7.88 -17.72
C ILE A 232 -7.83 7.29 -17.34
N MET A 233 -7.79 6.38 -16.37
CA MET A 233 -6.54 5.78 -15.92
C MET A 233 -6.07 4.71 -16.91
N ASN A 234 -4.78 4.76 -17.25
CA ASN A 234 -4.20 3.74 -18.14
C ASN A 234 -4.11 2.39 -17.41
N PRO A 235 -4.48 1.27 -18.06
CA PRO A 235 -4.31 -0.05 -17.48
C PRO A 235 -2.81 -0.39 -17.30
N VAL A 236 -2.50 -1.10 -16.22
CA VAL A 236 -1.14 -1.57 -15.95
C VAL A 236 -0.79 -2.84 -16.73
N ASP A 237 -1.80 -3.63 -17.09
CA ASP A 237 -1.69 -4.86 -17.89
C ASP A 237 -0.63 -5.85 -17.36
N ALA A 238 -0.70 -6.12 -16.06
CA ALA A 238 0.23 -7.02 -15.38
C ALA A 238 -0.08 -8.50 -15.71
N PRO A 239 0.86 -9.45 -15.51
CA PRO A 239 0.65 -10.86 -15.87
C PRO A 239 -0.55 -11.54 -15.21
N HIS A 240 -1.00 -11.08 -14.05
CA HIS A 240 -2.21 -11.58 -13.37
C HIS A 240 -3.51 -10.97 -13.90
N HIS A 241 -3.45 -10.01 -14.83
CA HIS A 241 -4.61 -9.38 -15.48
C HIS A 241 -5.14 -10.21 -16.65
N LEU A 242 -5.21 -11.53 -16.49
CA LEU A 242 -5.64 -12.42 -17.55
C LEU A 242 -7.06 -12.11 -18.06
N ARG A 243 -7.24 -12.16 -19.37
CA ARG A 243 -8.55 -12.11 -20.04
C ARG A 243 -9.27 -13.46 -19.92
N SER A 244 -10.56 -13.51 -20.24
CA SER A 244 -11.37 -14.72 -20.06
C SER A 244 -10.95 -15.90 -20.94
N ASP A 245 -10.20 -15.64 -22.01
CA ASP A 245 -9.70 -16.58 -23.01
C ASP A 245 -8.20 -16.90 -22.85
N GLU A 246 -7.53 -16.31 -21.87
CA GLU A 246 -6.13 -16.61 -21.53
C GLU A 246 -6.05 -17.63 -20.40
N TRP A 247 -4.98 -18.43 -20.35
CA TRP A 247 -4.83 -19.44 -19.30
C TRP A 247 -3.43 -19.42 -18.69
N LEU A 248 -3.41 -19.38 -17.36
CA LEU A 248 -2.28 -19.77 -16.52
C LEU A 248 -2.77 -20.73 -15.42
N PRO A 249 -1.86 -21.54 -14.82
CA PRO A 249 -2.19 -22.38 -13.67
C PRO A 249 -2.65 -21.61 -12.43
N PHE A 250 -2.38 -20.30 -12.41
CA PHE A 250 -2.73 -19.39 -11.32
C PHE A 250 -3.73 -18.35 -11.81
N ARG A 251 -4.72 -18.03 -10.98
CA ARG A 251 -5.59 -16.87 -11.19
C ARG A 251 -5.93 -16.20 -9.87
N GLU A 252 -6.08 -14.89 -9.93
CA GLU A 252 -6.74 -14.14 -8.87
C GLU A 252 -8.24 -14.41 -8.91
N GLY A 253 -8.88 -14.39 -7.76
CA GLY A 253 -10.30 -14.60 -7.66
C GLY A 253 -10.94 -13.92 -6.45
N VAL A 254 -12.26 -13.92 -6.41
CA VAL A 254 -13.04 -13.44 -5.27
C VAL A 254 -14.03 -14.50 -4.83
N VAL A 255 -14.11 -14.72 -3.51
CA VAL A 255 -15.08 -15.66 -2.94
C VAL A 255 -16.49 -15.13 -3.14
N LEU A 256 -17.31 -15.83 -3.93
CA LEU A 256 -18.69 -15.46 -4.20
C LEU A 256 -19.65 -15.99 -3.14
N GLN A 257 -19.50 -17.27 -2.78
CA GLN A 257 -20.39 -17.96 -1.85
C GLN A 257 -19.69 -19.10 -1.13
N LYS A 258 -20.25 -19.48 0.01
CA LYS A 258 -19.92 -20.71 0.74
C LYS A 258 -20.91 -21.80 0.32
N SER A 259 -20.38 -22.97 0.02
CA SER A 259 -21.10 -24.21 -0.25
C SER A 259 -20.92 -25.17 0.93
N SER A 260 -21.69 -26.26 0.99
CA SER A 260 -21.51 -27.28 2.03
C SER A 260 -20.09 -27.85 2.05
N ASN A 261 -19.50 -28.01 0.86
CA ASN A 261 -18.22 -28.70 0.67
C ASN A 261 -17.03 -27.76 0.43
N GLY A 262 -17.20 -26.44 0.58
CA GLY A 262 -16.13 -25.48 0.35
C GLY A 262 -16.61 -24.11 -0.10
N ILE A 263 -15.79 -23.39 -0.85
CA ILE A 263 -16.14 -22.07 -1.42
C ILE A 263 -16.17 -22.09 -2.94
N ILE A 264 -17.03 -21.25 -3.51
CA ILE A 264 -17.04 -20.96 -4.94
C ILE A 264 -16.36 -19.60 -5.18
N VAL A 265 -15.40 -19.59 -6.10
CA VAL A 265 -14.55 -18.43 -6.40
C VAL A 265 -14.71 -18.05 -7.86
N ASP A 266 -15.02 -16.78 -8.12
CA ASP A 266 -14.93 -16.20 -9.46
C ASP A 266 -13.46 -15.91 -9.77
N VAL A 267 -12.99 -16.40 -10.91
CA VAL A 267 -11.61 -16.26 -11.40
C VAL A 267 -11.56 -15.60 -12.78
N GLY A 268 -12.65 -14.98 -13.23
CA GLY A 268 -12.72 -14.28 -14.52
C GLY A 268 -12.70 -15.23 -15.73
N LEU A 269 -13.18 -16.46 -15.56
CA LEU A 269 -13.38 -17.45 -16.63
C LEU A 269 -14.87 -17.68 -16.87
N PHE A 270 -15.20 -18.46 -17.91
CA PHE A 270 -16.59 -18.85 -18.21
C PHE A 270 -17.24 -19.73 -17.14
N SER A 271 -16.44 -20.29 -16.23
CA SER A 271 -16.89 -21.12 -15.11
C SER A 271 -16.07 -20.76 -13.85
N ASN A 272 -16.72 -20.87 -12.70
CA ASN A 272 -16.13 -20.60 -11.40
C ASN A 272 -15.26 -21.78 -10.92
N VAL A 273 -14.49 -21.57 -9.86
CA VAL A 273 -13.70 -22.61 -9.21
C VAL A 273 -14.35 -23.04 -7.91
N LEU A 274 -14.53 -24.34 -7.71
CA LEU A 274 -14.79 -24.94 -6.41
C LEU A 274 -13.46 -25.19 -5.68
N ILE A 275 -13.32 -24.63 -4.48
CA ILE A 275 -12.23 -24.96 -3.57
C ILE A 275 -12.80 -25.77 -2.42
N GLU A 276 -12.52 -27.06 -2.42
CA GLU A 276 -13.03 -28.01 -1.44
C GLU A 276 -12.39 -27.80 -0.06
N ASN A 277 -13.11 -28.18 1.00
CA ASN A 277 -12.62 -28.21 2.38
C ASN A 277 -12.12 -26.86 2.93
N VAL A 278 -12.59 -25.75 2.35
CA VAL A 278 -12.29 -24.38 2.81
C VAL A 278 -13.60 -23.67 3.09
N ASN A 279 -13.90 -23.37 4.36
CA ASN A 279 -15.13 -22.65 4.76
C ASN A 279 -14.87 -21.42 5.67
N TYR A 280 -13.61 -21.22 6.09
CA TYR A 280 -13.21 -20.15 7.01
C TYR A 280 -12.95 -18.80 6.32
N ILE A 281 -12.87 -18.77 4.98
CA ILE A 281 -12.70 -17.54 4.20
C ILE A 281 -14.06 -16.86 4.00
N ASN A 282 -14.11 -15.53 4.15
CA ASN A 282 -15.34 -14.76 4.00
C ASN A 282 -15.66 -14.45 2.53
N ILE A 283 -16.95 -14.30 2.23
CA ILE A 283 -17.42 -13.81 0.93
C ILE A 283 -16.86 -12.41 0.69
N GLY A 284 -16.48 -12.11 -0.56
CA GLY A 284 -15.84 -10.85 -0.94
C GLY A 284 -14.33 -10.80 -0.69
N THR A 285 -13.72 -11.85 -0.13
CA THR A 285 -12.27 -11.92 0.03
C THR A 285 -11.60 -12.21 -1.32
N ARG A 286 -10.61 -11.40 -1.70
CA ARG A 286 -9.71 -11.69 -2.83
C ARG A 286 -8.74 -12.81 -2.45
N VAL A 287 -8.56 -13.77 -3.34
CA VAL A 287 -7.72 -14.97 -3.15
C VAL A 287 -6.92 -15.29 -4.41
N THR A 288 -5.82 -16.01 -4.25
CA THR A 288 -5.08 -16.59 -5.38
C THR A 288 -5.35 -18.09 -5.44
N VAL A 289 -5.72 -18.57 -6.62
CA VAL A 289 -6.10 -19.97 -6.87
C VAL A 289 -5.05 -20.65 -7.76
N LEU A 290 -4.65 -21.86 -7.38
CA LEU A 290 -3.96 -22.81 -8.25
C LEU A 290 -4.96 -23.87 -8.73
N PHE A 291 -5.15 -23.95 -10.04
CA PHE A 291 -5.99 -24.97 -10.66
C PHE A 291 -5.40 -26.38 -10.53
N GLN A 292 -6.26 -27.40 -10.53
CA GLN A 292 -5.83 -28.79 -10.69
C GLN A 292 -5.30 -29.05 -12.12
N SER A 293 -4.44 -30.06 -12.27
CA SER A 293 -3.73 -30.35 -13.53
C SER A 293 -4.66 -30.58 -14.75
N ASN A 294 -5.82 -31.20 -14.54
CA ASN A 294 -6.82 -31.45 -15.59
C ASN A 294 -7.63 -30.20 -15.99
N SER A 295 -7.50 -29.09 -15.27
CA SER A 295 -8.34 -27.91 -15.50
C SER A 295 -8.06 -27.23 -16.85
N TYR A 296 -6.85 -27.40 -17.41
CA TYR A 296 -6.55 -26.86 -18.73
C TYR A 296 -7.39 -27.54 -19.84
N GLU A 297 -7.61 -28.85 -19.75
CA GLU A 297 -8.47 -29.57 -20.69
C GLU A 297 -9.94 -29.11 -20.55
N LEU A 298 -10.41 -28.88 -19.31
CA LEU A 298 -11.73 -28.31 -19.06
C LEU A 298 -11.87 -26.91 -19.63
N PHE A 299 -10.83 -26.08 -19.51
CA PHE A 299 -10.78 -24.75 -20.08
C PHE A 299 -10.90 -24.76 -21.61
N GLN A 300 -10.19 -25.69 -22.26
CA GLN A 300 -10.29 -25.87 -23.72
C GLN A 300 -11.69 -26.28 -24.18
N LYS A 301 -12.40 -27.11 -23.39
CA LYS A 301 -13.77 -27.54 -23.69
C LYS A 301 -14.81 -26.43 -23.54
N LYS A 302 -14.51 -25.34 -22.81
CA LYS A 302 -15.41 -24.19 -22.59
C LYS A 302 -16.83 -24.56 -22.12
N ASN A 303 -16.95 -25.55 -21.23
CA ASN A 303 -18.24 -25.98 -20.69
C ASN A 303 -18.60 -25.22 -19.39
N PRO A 304 -19.55 -24.25 -19.42
CA PRO A 304 -19.89 -23.44 -18.24
C PRO A 304 -20.62 -24.21 -17.15
N ASN A 305 -21.16 -25.39 -17.43
CA ASN A 305 -21.88 -26.20 -16.46
C ASN A 305 -20.97 -27.02 -15.53
N VAL A 306 -19.66 -27.02 -15.82
CA VAL A 306 -18.66 -27.76 -15.04
C VAL A 306 -17.78 -26.75 -14.33
N LEU A 307 -17.80 -26.79 -12.99
CA LEU A 307 -16.89 -26.00 -12.18
C LEU A 307 -15.46 -26.52 -12.34
N PHE A 308 -14.52 -25.60 -12.39
CA PHE A 308 -13.12 -25.94 -12.20
C PHE A 308 -12.86 -26.33 -10.74
N THR A 309 -11.76 -27.02 -10.50
CA THR A 309 -11.30 -27.40 -9.16
C THR A 309 -9.90 -26.83 -8.92
N GLY A 310 -9.62 -26.44 -7.68
CA GLY A 310 -8.34 -25.83 -7.33
C GLY A 310 -8.07 -25.80 -5.83
N LYS A 311 -6.96 -25.15 -5.47
CA LYS A 311 -6.57 -24.89 -4.08
C LYS A 311 -6.19 -23.43 -3.90
N LEU A 312 -6.41 -22.90 -2.70
CA LEU A 312 -5.87 -21.60 -2.33
C LEU A 312 -4.36 -21.68 -2.17
N ILE A 313 -3.67 -20.67 -2.69
CA ILE A 313 -2.23 -20.49 -2.52
C ILE A 313 -1.93 -19.09 -2.01
N HIS A 314 -0.71 -18.89 -1.50
CA HIS A 314 -0.26 -17.54 -1.17
C HIS A 314 0.02 -16.75 -2.47
N PRO A 315 -0.32 -15.45 -2.54
CA PRO A 315 -0.11 -14.62 -3.75
C PRO A 315 1.36 -14.46 -4.17
N SER A 316 2.32 -14.82 -3.30
CA SER A 316 3.74 -14.85 -3.67
C SER A 316 4.18 -16.13 -4.39
N VAL A 317 3.33 -17.16 -4.48
CA VAL A 317 3.70 -18.43 -5.13
C VAL A 317 3.99 -18.26 -6.64
N PRO A 318 3.20 -17.51 -7.43
CA PRO A 318 3.52 -17.23 -8.83
C PRO A 318 4.90 -16.61 -9.03
N LYS A 319 5.36 -15.79 -8.06
CA LYS A 319 6.71 -15.19 -8.07
C LYS A 319 7.83 -16.23 -8.16
N LEU A 320 7.64 -17.41 -7.55
CA LEU A 320 8.62 -18.51 -7.59
C LEU A 320 8.80 -19.07 -9.02
N TYR A 321 7.81 -18.89 -9.88
CA TYR A 321 7.84 -19.20 -11.31
C TYR A 321 8.24 -18.00 -12.17
N ASN A 322 8.83 -16.97 -11.55
CA ASN A 322 9.21 -15.71 -12.16
C ASN A 322 8.04 -14.94 -12.80
N LEU A 323 6.86 -15.06 -12.20
CA LEU A 323 5.67 -14.30 -12.57
C LEU A 323 5.47 -13.11 -11.66
N TYR A 324 5.52 -11.90 -12.23
CA TYR A 324 5.11 -10.72 -11.51
C TYR A 324 3.60 -10.75 -11.27
N TRP A 325 3.20 -10.64 -10.01
CA TRP A 325 1.82 -10.84 -9.55
C TRP A 325 1.24 -9.59 -8.87
N GLY A 326 1.64 -8.41 -9.37
CA GLY A 326 1.23 -7.12 -8.84
C GLY A 326 2.07 -6.64 -7.66
N TYR A 327 1.79 -5.41 -7.22
CA TYR A 327 2.40 -4.78 -6.06
C TYR A 327 1.43 -4.75 -4.88
N SER A 328 1.96 -4.75 -3.67
CA SER A 328 1.22 -4.37 -2.46
C SER A 328 1.43 -2.89 -2.14
N ILE A 329 0.53 -2.31 -1.33
CA ILE A 329 0.57 -0.90 -0.95
C ILE A 329 0.52 -0.81 0.57
N GLU A 330 1.38 0.02 1.16
CA GLU A 330 1.33 0.36 2.59
C GLU A 330 1.48 1.85 2.79
N ILE A 331 0.64 2.45 3.64
CA ILE A 331 0.75 3.87 3.98
C ILE A 331 1.56 4.03 5.26
N LEU A 332 2.61 4.84 5.19
CA LEU A 332 3.43 5.27 6.31
C LEU A 332 2.94 6.63 6.81
N LYS A 333 2.97 6.85 8.13
CA LYS A 333 2.50 8.12 8.72
C LYS A 333 3.43 9.30 8.42
N ASN A 334 4.72 9.00 8.18
CA ASN A 334 5.81 9.96 8.10
C ASN A 334 6.90 9.39 7.17
N LEU A 335 7.71 10.25 6.56
CA LEU A 335 8.91 9.82 5.84
C LEU A 335 9.85 9.04 6.75
N SER A 336 10.08 9.49 7.99
CA SER A 336 11.00 8.81 8.92
C SER A 336 10.57 7.40 9.37
N ASP A 337 9.36 6.95 9.01
CA ASP A 337 8.93 5.58 9.26
C ASP A 337 9.61 4.56 8.35
N ILE A 338 10.20 4.99 7.22
CA ILE A 338 11.02 4.12 6.35
C ILE A 338 12.14 3.42 7.13
N PHE A 339 12.71 4.07 8.15
CA PHE A 339 13.81 3.51 8.96
C PHE A 339 13.35 2.43 9.94
N LYS A 340 12.03 2.16 10.02
CA LYS A 340 11.46 1.08 10.83
C LYS A 340 11.20 -0.17 9.99
N LEU A 341 11.26 -0.05 8.66
CA LEU A 341 11.08 -1.15 7.74
C LEU A 341 12.33 -2.03 7.77
N GLN A 342 12.11 -3.34 7.71
CA GLN A 342 13.18 -4.32 7.63
C GLN A 342 13.45 -4.61 6.16
N VAL A 343 14.51 -4.02 5.62
CA VAL A 343 14.99 -4.21 4.26
C VAL A 343 16.51 -4.37 4.30
N ASP A 344 17.07 -5.10 3.34
CA ASP A 344 18.51 -5.35 3.29
C ASP A 344 19.28 -4.13 2.79
N TYR A 345 18.67 -3.36 1.88
CA TYR A 345 19.24 -2.11 1.36
C TYR A 345 18.21 -0.98 1.36
N LEU A 346 18.59 0.15 1.94
CA LEU A 346 17.85 1.41 1.94
C LEU A 346 18.56 2.47 1.10
N ILE A 347 17.96 2.83 -0.04
CA ILE A 347 18.51 3.76 -1.02
C ILE A 347 17.69 5.05 -0.98
N GLY A 348 18.33 6.20 -0.77
CA GLY A 348 17.69 7.51 -0.92
C GLY A 348 18.10 8.18 -2.23
N THR A 349 17.19 8.93 -2.85
CA THR A 349 17.47 9.70 -4.06
C THR A 349 17.55 11.21 -3.76
N SER A 350 18.58 11.89 -4.26
CA SER A 350 18.78 13.35 -4.13
C SER A 350 19.75 13.86 -5.19
N GLU A 351 19.60 15.11 -5.63
CA GLU A 351 20.58 15.78 -6.49
C GLU A 351 21.97 15.91 -5.84
N ARG A 352 22.03 15.81 -4.51
CA ARG A 352 23.26 15.84 -3.69
C ARG A 352 23.84 14.45 -3.42
N GLY A 353 23.20 13.42 -3.94
CA GLY A 353 23.66 12.04 -3.82
C GLY A 353 24.89 11.75 -4.69
N LYS A 354 25.45 10.55 -4.50
CA LYS A 354 26.55 10.04 -5.32
C LYS A 354 26.05 9.58 -6.69
N PHE A 355 26.91 9.65 -7.69
CA PHE A 355 26.62 9.06 -8.99
C PHE A 355 26.52 7.55 -8.89
N ILE A 356 25.61 6.98 -9.69
CA ILE A 356 25.50 5.53 -9.83
C ILE A 356 26.62 5.09 -10.78
N ASP A 357 27.53 4.29 -10.27
CA ASP A 357 28.53 3.56 -11.05
C ASP A 357 28.25 2.06 -10.89
N ASP A 358 28.50 1.26 -11.93
CA ASP A 358 28.30 -0.19 -11.94
C ASP A 358 29.12 -0.87 -10.83
N SER A 359 30.26 -0.29 -10.45
CA SER A 359 31.11 -0.78 -9.36
C SER A 359 30.47 -0.59 -7.97
N MET A 360 29.52 0.34 -7.84
CA MET A 360 29.05 0.85 -6.55
C MET A 360 27.94 -0.01 -5.94
N VAL A 361 27.29 -0.87 -6.73
CA VAL A 361 26.05 -1.52 -6.32
C VAL A 361 26.04 -2.99 -6.72
N SER A 362 26.49 -3.86 -5.80
CA SER A 362 26.32 -5.31 -5.90
C SER A 362 25.25 -5.74 -4.90
N PHE A 363 24.03 -6.04 -5.37
CA PHE A 363 22.95 -6.60 -4.55
C PHE A 363 23.01 -8.13 -4.44
N ARG A 364 24.19 -8.74 -4.64
CA ARG A 364 24.32 -10.21 -4.87
C ARG A 364 23.62 -11.09 -3.82
N ASP A 365 23.57 -10.64 -2.57
CA ASP A 365 22.94 -11.38 -1.46
C ASP A 365 21.70 -10.69 -0.87
N ALA A 366 21.27 -9.58 -1.47
CA ALA A 366 20.09 -8.85 -1.01
C ALA A 366 18.81 -9.64 -1.35
N LYS A 367 17.86 -9.68 -0.42
CA LYS A 367 16.49 -10.16 -0.69
C LYS A 367 15.53 -9.00 -0.88
N SER A 368 15.88 -7.81 -0.39
CA SER A 368 15.03 -6.62 -0.43
C SER A 368 15.80 -5.32 -0.58
N VAL A 369 15.32 -4.46 -1.47
CA VAL A 369 15.80 -3.08 -1.67
C VAL A 369 14.63 -2.12 -1.54
N LEU A 370 14.79 -1.05 -0.79
CA LEU A 370 13.84 0.06 -0.71
C LEU A 370 14.46 1.32 -1.30
N ILE A 371 13.85 1.83 -2.36
CA ILE A 371 14.24 3.09 -2.99
C ILE A 371 13.29 4.20 -2.52
N VAL A 372 13.84 5.25 -1.93
CA VAL A 372 13.08 6.31 -1.28
C VAL A 372 13.22 7.58 -2.11
N PHE A 373 12.08 8.12 -2.54
CA PHE A 373 11.98 9.33 -3.34
C PHE A 373 11.50 10.50 -2.49
N GLY A 374 12.13 11.67 -2.66
CA GLY A 374 11.71 12.91 -2.01
C GLY A 374 10.55 13.60 -2.72
N ASN A 375 9.88 14.51 -2.02
CA ASN A 375 8.98 15.47 -2.64
C ASN A 375 9.77 16.69 -3.18
N LYS A 376 9.08 17.77 -3.54
CA LYS A 376 9.70 19.01 -4.03
C LYS A 376 10.78 19.63 -3.13
N ASP A 377 10.73 19.37 -1.82
CA ASP A 377 11.68 19.91 -0.84
C ASP A 377 12.95 19.02 -0.73
N GLY A 378 12.90 17.79 -1.25
CA GLY A 378 13.96 16.80 -1.09
C GLY A 378 13.87 16.02 0.24
N LEU A 379 14.53 14.87 0.29
CA LEU A 379 14.51 13.98 1.47
C LEU A 379 15.17 14.64 2.68
N GLU A 380 16.28 15.33 2.47
CA GLU A 380 17.08 15.97 3.50
C GLU A 380 16.26 16.99 4.29
N ASP A 381 15.55 17.87 3.58
CA ASP A 381 14.75 18.92 4.20
C ASP A 381 13.51 18.35 4.88
N LEU A 382 12.84 17.35 4.27
CA LEU A 382 11.74 16.63 4.90
C LEU A 382 12.15 15.98 6.22
N LEU A 383 13.28 15.27 6.25
CA LEU A 383 13.79 14.61 7.46
C LEU A 383 14.14 15.62 8.56
N ILE A 384 14.66 16.79 8.20
CA ILE A 384 14.92 17.87 9.15
C ILE A 384 13.60 18.42 9.70
N LYS A 385 12.64 18.77 8.82
CA LYS A 385 11.33 19.33 9.21
C LYS A 385 10.58 18.39 10.16
N GLU A 386 10.54 17.09 9.86
CA GLU A 386 9.94 16.09 10.74
C GLU A 386 10.61 16.06 12.13
N LYS A 387 11.94 16.22 12.16
CA LYS A 387 12.70 16.20 13.41
C LYS A 387 12.52 17.46 14.25
N GLU A 388 12.48 18.63 13.61
CA GLU A 388 12.18 19.92 14.22
C GLU A 388 10.78 19.89 14.82
N LYS A 389 9.80 19.40 14.06
CA LYS A 389 8.41 19.21 14.52
C LYS A 389 8.33 18.27 15.73
N LYS A 390 8.96 17.09 15.65
CA LYS A 390 8.98 16.14 16.77
C LYS A 390 9.59 16.72 18.04
N LYS A 391 10.51 17.69 17.92
CA LYS A 391 11.14 18.38 19.04
C LYS A 391 10.51 19.72 19.39
N ASN A 392 9.47 20.13 18.67
CA ASN A 392 8.88 21.46 18.73
C ASN A 392 9.93 22.59 18.78
N LYS A 393 10.96 22.50 17.93
CA LYS A 393 12.10 23.42 17.92
C LYS A 393 12.70 23.56 16.54
N VAL A 394 12.88 24.80 16.09
CA VAL A 394 13.67 25.13 14.88
C VAL A 394 15.16 24.99 15.20
N PHE A 395 15.90 24.28 14.36
CA PHE A 395 17.32 24.04 14.53
C PHE A 395 18.16 25.16 13.91
N SER A 396 19.25 25.52 14.58
CA SER A 396 20.30 26.35 13.97
C SER A 396 20.93 25.63 12.78
N PRO A 397 21.57 26.36 11.83
CA PRO A 397 22.22 25.75 10.66
C PRO A 397 23.19 24.61 11.02
N GLU A 398 24.06 24.81 12.01
CA GLU A 398 24.99 23.79 12.51
C GLU A 398 24.25 22.54 13.03
N LYS A 399 23.13 22.76 13.72
CA LYS A 399 22.33 21.67 14.26
C LYS A 399 21.61 20.91 13.16
N LYS A 400 21.14 21.58 12.09
CA LYS A 400 20.55 20.96 10.90
C LYS A 400 21.55 20.00 10.25
N ILE A 401 22.78 20.45 10.02
CA ILE A 401 23.86 19.60 9.46
C ILE A 401 24.11 18.38 10.34
N LYS A 402 24.24 18.56 11.66
CA LYS A 402 24.47 17.44 12.60
C LYS A 402 23.32 16.43 12.60
N VAL A 403 22.08 16.90 12.53
CA VAL A 403 20.88 16.05 12.48
C VAL A 403 20.82 15.31 11.15
N LEU A 404 21.04 16.02 10.04
CA LEU A 404 21.02 15.46 8.69
C LEU A 404 22.07 14.36 8.55
N ASN A 405 23.32 14.62 8.92
CA ASN A 405 24.40 13.62 8.88
C ASN A 405 24.05 12.37 9.68
N LYS A 406 23.35 12.51 10.81
CA LYS A 406 22.90 11.36 11.61
C LYS A 406 21.80 10.56 10.90
N MET A 407 20.92 11.21 10.15
CA MET A 407 19.83 10.56 9.42
C MET A 407 20.33 9.92 8.13
N LEU A 408 21.21 10.60 7.38
CA LEU A 408 21.79 10.08 6.14
C LEU A 408 22.63 8.82 6.36
N LYS A 409 23.31 8.69 7.52
CA LYS A 409 24.02 7.47 7.93
C LYS A 409 23.14 6.21 8.07
N LYS A 410 21.81 6.35 8.00
CA LYS A 410 20.88 5.22 8.02
C LYS A 410 20.54 4.68 6.64
N PHE A 411 20.87 5.42 5.59
CA PHE A 411 20.77 4.93 4.22
C PHE A 411 22.07 4.19 3.90
N ASP A 412 21.95 3.05 3.23
CA ASP A 412 23.10 2.30 2.71
C ASP A 412 23.68 3.03 1.49
N LEU A 413 22.79 3.62 0.67
CA LEU A 413 23.14 4.41 -0.50
C LEU A 413 22.30 5.68 -0.58
N PHE A 414 22.92 6.76 -1.04
CA PHE A 414 22.24 8.02 -1.33
C PHE A 414 22.72 8.50 -2.69
N ILE A 415 21.84 8.47 -3.69
CA ILE A 415 22.20 8.52 -5.12
C ILE A 415 21.61 9.73 -5.83
N ASN A 416 22.39 10.30 -6.76
CA ASN A 416 21.93 11.24 -7.76
C ASN A 416 21.71 10.47 -9.07
N THR A 417 20.45 10.42 -9.51
CA THR A 417 19.99 9.60 -10.63
C THR A 417 20.06 10.34 -11.96
N CYS A 418 20.33 11.64 -11.97
CA CYS A 418 20.51 12.42 -13.19
C CYS A 418 21.61 13.47 -12.99
N PRO A 419 22.88 13.04 -13.00
CA PRO A 419 24.01 13.96 -12.98
C PRO A 419 23.93 14.96 -14.13
N CYS A 420 24.40 16.18 -13.92
CA CYS A 420 24.38 17.23 -14.94
C CYS A 420 22.99 17.57 -15.50
N GLN A 421 21.92 17.33 -14.72
CA GLN A 421 20.58 17.79 -15.08
C GLN A 421 20.59 19.28 -15.43
N THR A 422 19.89 19.66 -16.50
CA THR A 422 19.82 21.05 -16.97
C THR A 422 18.56 21.78 -16.51
N SER A 423 17.61 21.04 -15.91
CA SER A 423 16.50 21.60 -15.15
C SER A 423 16.95 21.92 -13.72
N ARG A 424 16.36 22.96 -13.11
CA ARG A 424 16.59 23.26 -11.68
C ARG A 424 16.10 22.15 -10.77
N THR A 425 15.03 21.46 -11.17
CA THR A 425 14.39 20.40 -10.39
C THR A 425 13.97 19.28 -11.32
N ILE A 426 14.07 18.04 -10.84
CA ILE A 426 13.44 16.89 -11.47
C ILE A 426 12.20 16.58 -10.64
N ARG A 427 11.04 16.43 -11.29
CA ARG A 427 9.82 16.06 -10.58
C ARG A 427 9.93 14.62 -10.07
N THR A 428 9.26 14.29 -8.97
CA THR A 428 9.39 12.97 -8.35
C THR A 428 8.99 11.84 -9.30
N GLU A 429 7.95 12.04 -10.12
CA GLU A 429 7.51 11.07 -11.14
C GLU A 429 8.52 10.85 -12.27
N GLU A 430 9.27 11.89 -12.65
CA GLU A 430 10.39 11.81 -13.60
C GLU A 430 11.56 11.06 -12.96
N ALA A 431 11.89 11.42 -11.71
CA ALA A 431 12.97 10.79 -10.95
C ALA A 431 12.73 9.29 -10.72
N ILE A 432 11.49 8.87 -10.44
CA ILE A 432 11.11 7.45 -10.32
C ILE A 432 11.45 6.70 -11.60
N THR A 433 11.01 7.24 -12.75
CA THR A 433 11.23 6.59 -14.06
C THR A 433 12.72 6.45 -14.37
N ILE A 434 13.49 7.53 -14.19
CA ILE A 434 14.94 7.55 -14.45
C ILE A 434 15.65 6.57 -13.52
N THR A 435 15.36 6.63 -12.22
CA THR A 435 16.02 5.79 -11.19
C THR A 435 15.76 4.32 -11.44
N LEU A 436 14.51 3.93 -11.67
CA LEU A 436 14.17 2.53 -11.91
C LEU A 436 14.79 2.02 -13.22
N SER A 437 14.86 2.84 -14.26
CA SER A 437 15.55 2.49 -15.51
C SER A 437 17.05 2.27 -15.30
N LEU A 438 17.72 3.13 -14.52
CA LEU A 438 19.15 3.01 -14.24
C LEU A 438 19.46 1.78 -13.39
N LEU A 439 18.67 1.55 -12.34
CA LEU A 439 18.84 0.40 -11.47
C LEU A 439 18.37 -0.90 -12.11
N HIS A 440 17.57 -0.87 -13.19
CA HIS A 440 17.03 -2.07 -13.82
C HIS A 440 18.11 -3.07 -14.23
N ASN A 441 19.25 -2.61 -14.76
CA ASN A 441 20.36 -3.48 -15.13
C ASN A 441 21.12 -4.05 -13.93
N ILE A 442 21.13 -3.33 -12.81
CA ILE A 442 21.82 -3.69 -11.57
C ILE A 442 20.96 -4.64 -10.72
N LEU A 443 19.63 -4.54 -10.84
CA LEU A 443 18.63 -5.33 -10.13
C LEU A 443 18.23 -6.63 -10.86
N LYS A 444 18.93 -7.00 -11.95
CA LYS A 444 18.76 -8.28 -12.63
C LYS A 444 19.30 -9.42 -11.78
#